data_AF-A0A662KPK4-F1
#
_entry.id   AF-A0A662KPK4-F1
#
_cell.length_a   1.000
_cell.length_b   1.000
_cell.length_c   1.000
_cell.angle_alpha   90.00
_cell.angle_beta   90.00
_cell.angle_gamma   90.00
#
_symmetry.space_group_name_H-M   'P 1'
#
loop_
_entity.id
_entity.type
_entity.pdbx_description
1 polymer ?
#
loop_
_entity_poly.entity_id
_entity_poly.type
_entity_poly.pdbx_seq_one_letter_code
_entity_poly.pdbx_strand_id
1 'polypeptide(L)'
;MTVNEIKRIHFSLQEDIQKRLEDFRLKKNDEEIFAEMIFCLLTPQSKAKLCWHAVENLLKKDLLLKGDNKQIVEELKGVRFKYKKAGYIIEARKFFMKNDGIKQRLDKFRDAGEAREWLVNNVKGMGYK
;
A
#
# COMPACT_ATOMS: atom_id res chain seq x y z
N MET A 1 -1.71 -25.73 12.62
CA MET A 1 -2.91 -25.52 11.80
C MET A 1 -2.94 -26.59 10.73
N THR A 2 -3.93 -27.48 10.75
CA THR A 2 -4.08 -28.57 9.76
C THR A 2 -4.86 -28.09 8.54
N VAL A 3 -4.77 -28.81 7.41
CA VAL A 3 -5.58 -28.50 6.22
C VAL A 3 -7.08 -28.50 6.53
N ASN A 4 -7.52 -29.41 7.41
CA ASN A 4 -8.92 -29.49 7.82
C ASN A 4 -9.35 -28.30 8.67
N GLU A 5 -8.47 -27.79 9.53
CA GLU A 5 -8.72 -26.55 10.29
C GLU A 5 -8.83 -25.34 9.36
N ILE A 6 -7.94 -25.22 8.36
CA ILE A 6 -8.00 -24.13 7.37
C ILE A 6 -9.32 -24.17 6.60
N LYS A 7 -9.75 -25.34 6.14
CA LYS A 7 -11.03 -25.49 5.41
C LYS A 7 -12.23 -25.05 6.27
N ARG A 8 -12.26 -25.41 7.55
CA ARG A 8 -13.33 -24.99 8.48
C ARG A 8 -13.35 -23.49 8.68
N ILE A 9 -12.19 -22.88 8.95
CA ILE A 9 -12.08 -21.42 9.13
C ILE A 9 -12.45 -20.69 7.83
N HIS A 10 -11.94 -21.16 6.69
CA HIS A 10 -12.26 -20.60 5.38
C HIS A 10 -13.76 -20.62 5.11
N PHE A 11 -14.43 -21.75 5.36
CA PHE A 11 -15.89 -21.85 5.22
C PHE A 11 -16.62 -20.83 6.10
N SER A 12 -16.19 -20.65 7.36
CA SER A 12 -16.81 -19.65 8.25
C SER A 12 -16.54 -18.18 7.87
N LEU A 13 -15.50 -17.92 7.08
CA LEU A 13 -15.09 -16.56 6.66
C LEU A 13 -15.32 -16.32 5.16
N GLN A 14 -15.96 -17.24 4.46
CA GLN A 14 -15.99 -17.26 2.99
C GLN A 14 -16.63 -15.98 2.42
N GLU A 15 -17.73 -15.52 3.01
CA GLU A 15 -18.42 -14.30 2.58
C GLU A 15 -17.54 -13.06 2.75
N ASP A 16 -16.89 -12.91 3.91
CA ASP A 16 -15.98 -11.80 4.19
C ASP A 16 -14.77 -11.81 3.25
N ILE A 17 -14.20 -13.00 2.98
CA ILE A 17 -13.10 -13.17 2.04
C ILE A 17 -13.54 -12.77 0.63
N GLN A 18 -14.70 -13.24 0.16
CA GLN A 18 -15.20 -12.93 -1.17
C GLN A 18 -15.48 -11.45 -1.33
N LYS A 19 -16.12 -10.82 -0.34
CA LYS A 19 -16.35 -9.37 -0.32
C LYS A 19 -15.04 -8.60 -0.43
N ARG A 20 -14.03 -8.99 0.35
CA ARG A 20 -12.71 -8.34 0.29
C ARG A 20 -11.99 -8.55 -1.05
N LEU A 21 -12.15 -9.70 -1.69
CA LEU A 21 -11.61 -9.96 -3.02
C LEU A 21 -12.28 -9.08 -4.09
N GLU A 22 -13.60 -8.86 -4.00
CA GLU A 22 -14.30 -7.92 -4.89
C GLU A 22 -13.78 -6.50 -4.72
N ASP A 23 -13.55 -6.04 -3.47
CA ASP A 23 -12.95 -4.72 -3.21
C ASP A 23 -11.58 -4.54 -3.90
N PHE A 24 -10.78 -5.61 -3.99
CA PHE A 24 -9.49 -5.58 -4.69
C PHE A 24 -9.62 -5.59 -6.22
N ARG A 25 -10.73 -6.11 -6.77
CA ARG A 25 -11.00 -6.13 -8.21
C ARG A 25 -11.54 -4.81 -8.75
N LEU A 26 -12.06 -3.96 -7.87
CA LEU A 26 -12.57 -2.65 -8.27
C LEU A 26 -11.49 -1.83 -8.98
N LYS A 27 -11.88 -1.20 -10.10
CA LYS A 27 -11.01 -0.27 -10.81
C LYS A 27 -10.78 0.96 -9.94
N LYS A 28 -9.53 1.15 -9.53
CA LYS A 28 -9.08 2.31 -8.75
C LYS A 28 -8.48 3.39 -9.66
N ASN A 29 -8.56 4.64 -9.21
CA ASN A 29 -7.83 5.75 -9.81
C ASN A 29 -6.36 5.78 -9.35
N ASP A 30 -5.56 6.70 -9.88
CA ASP A 30 -4.13 6.77 -9.57
C ASP A 30 -3.84 7.05 -8.09
N GLU A 31 -4.62 7.95 -7.48
CA GLU A 31 -4.46 8.34 -6.06
C GLU A 31 -4.82 7.17 -5.12
N GLU A 32 -5.88 6.42 -5.42
CA GLU A 32 -6.29 5.24 -4.68
C GLU A 32 -5.23 4.12 -4.76
N ILE A 33 -4.64 3.89 -5.94
CA ILE A 33 -3.54 2.93 -6.11
C ILE A 33 -2.29 3.42 -5.38
N PHE A 34 -2.01 4.72 -5.41
CA PHE A 34 -0.89 5.30 -4.69
C PHE A 34 -1.07 5.13 -3.17
N ALA A 35 -2.27 5.34 -2.64
CA ALA A 35 -2.59 5.11 -1.23
C ALA A 35 -2.39 3.65 -0.81
N GLU A 36 -2.82 2.69 -1.64
CA GLU A 36 -2.58 1.25 -1.41
C GLU A 36 -1.07 0.92 -1.42
N MET A 37 -0.29 1.51 -2.34
CA MET A 37 1.16 1.36 -2.32
C MET A 37 1.77 1.92 -1.04
N ILE A 38 1.32 3.09 -0.57
CA ILE A 38 1.78 3.65 0.69
C ILE A 38 1.42 2.73 1.86
N PHE A 39 0.20 2.17 1.89
CA PHE A 39 -0.17 1.16 2.87
C PHE A 39 0.83 -0.02 2.88
N CYS A 40 1.17 -0.55 1.70
CA CYS A 40 2.17 -1.60 1.56
C CYS A 40 3.55 -1.16 2.09
N LEU A 41 4.02 0.07 1.83
CA LEU A 41 5.28 0.58 2.38
C LEU A 41 5.27 0.74 3.92
N LEU A 42 4.09 0.93 4.52
CA LEU A 42 3.93 1.09 5.95
C LEU A 42 3.86 -0.22 6.73
N THR A 43 3.37 -1.30 6.11
CA THR A 43 3.07 -2.58 6.79
C THR A 43 4.27 -3.42 7.22
N PRO A 44 5.50 -3.32 6.65
CA PRO A 44 6.63 -4.09 7.13
C PRO A 44 6.87 -3.86 8.61
N GLN A 45 6.72 -4.92 9.41
CA GLN A 45 6.85 -4.93 10.88
C GLN A 45 5.85 -4.02 11.61
N SER A 46 4.74 -3.63 10.98
CA SER A 46 3.66 -2.84 11.61
C SER A 46 2.32 -3.55 11.46
N LYS A 47 1.36 -3.26 12.35
CA LYS A 47 0.01 -3.84 12.26
C LYS A 47 -0.75 -3.22 11.08
N ALA A 48 -1.39 -4.05 10.25
CA ALA A 48 -2.16 -3.60 9.09
C ALA A 48 -3.22 -2.54 9.46
N LYS A 49 -4.06 -2.80 10.47
CA LYS A 49 -5.09 -1.84 10.92
C LYS A 49 -4.51 -0.45 11.24
N LEU A 50 -3.39 -0.41 11.95
CA LEU A 50 -2.71 0.84 12.31
C LEU A 50 -2.16 1.56 11.07
N CYS A 51 -1.56 0.82 10.13
CA CYS A 51 -1.03 1.41 8.91
C CYS A 51 -2.13 1.95 8.02
N TRP A 52 -3.26 1.24 7.91
CA TRP A 52 -4.40 1.69 7.13
C TRP A 52 -4.99 2.99 7.70
N HIS A 53 -5.18 3.08 9.03
CA HIS A 53 -5.61 4.32 9.66
C HIS A 53 -4.64 5.50 9.41
N ALA A 54 -3.33 5.23 9.37
CA ALA A 54 -2.36 6.27 9.02
C ALA A 54 -2.53 6.75 7.57
N VAL A 55 -2.79 5.84 6.62
CA VAL A 55 -3.09 6.20 5.22
C VAL A 55 -4.39 6.99 5.11
N GLU A 56 -5.45 6.56 5.78
CA GLU A 56 -6.73 7.28 5.83
C GLU A 56 -6.56 8.72 6.35
N ASN A 57 -5.77 8.90 7.41
CA ASN A 57 -5.48 10.23 7.95
C ASN A 57 -4.68 11.10 6.97
N LEU A 58 -3.68 10.52 6.30
CA LEU A 58 -2.88 11.23 5.30
C LEU A 58 -3.75 11.65 4.10
N LEU A 59 -4.67 10.80 3.64
CA LEU A 59 -5.64 11.13 2.58
C LEU A 59 -6.58 12.24 3.03
N LYS A 60 -7.22 12.09 4.20
CA LYS A 60 -8.19 13.06 4.75
C LYS A 60 -7.59 14.46 4.92
N LYS A 61 -6.29 14.54 5.20
CA LYS A 61 -5.55 15.80 5.39
C LYS A 61 -4.81 16.28 4.14
N ASP A 62 -4.96 15.61 3.00
CA ASP A 62 -4.24 15.89 1.74
C ASP A 62 -2.69 15.85 1.89
N LEU A 63 -2.22 15.10 2.88
CA LEU A 63 -0.79 14.99 3.21
C LEU A 63 -0.08 13.95 2.37
N LEU A 64 -0.80 12.99 1.76
CA LEU A 64 -0.20 12.09 0.78
C LEU A 64 0.39 12.88 -0.39
N LEU A 65 -0.36 13.81 -0.97
CA LEU A 65 0.07 14.56 -2.16
C LEU A 65 0.88 15.82 -1.84
N LYS A 66 0.61 16.48 -0.70
CA LYS A 66 1.20 17.80 -0.40
C LYS A 66 1.99 17.86 0.90
N GLY A 67 1.84 16.87 1.78
CA GLY A 67 2.43 16.89 3.12
C GLY A 67 3.95 16.85 3.09
N ASP A 68 4.59 17.64 3.94
CA ASP A 68 6.03 17.57 4.16
C ASP A 68 6.43 16.36 5.05
N ASN A 69 7.72 16.17 5.26
CA ASN A 69 8.22 15.04 6.05
C ASN A 69 7.71 15.06 7.49
N LYS A 70 7.65 16.23 8.13
CA LYS A 70 7.23 16.37 9.52
C LYS A 70 5.74 16.04 9.66
N GLN A 71 4.91 16.61 8.79
CA GLN A 71 3.47 16.36 8.75
C GLN A 71 3.18 14.86 8.52
N ILE A 72 3.89 14.22 7.58
CA ILE A 72 3.72 12.78 7.35
C ILE A 72 4.11 11.98 8.60
N VAL A 73 5.27 12.27 9.21
CA VAL A 73 5.75 11.57 10.40
C VAL A 73 4.78 11.68 11.59
N GLU A 74 4.08 12.81 11.73
CA GLU A 74 3.07 13.02 12.76
C GLU A 74 1.87 12.07 12.60
N GLU A 75 1.43 11.80 11.37
CA GLU A 75 0.35 10.83 11.10
C GLU A 75 0.78 9.37 11.24
N LEU A 76 2.09 9.08 11.17
CA LEU A 76 2.64 7.73 11.31
C LEU A 76 2.87 7.30 12.77
N LYS A 77 2.13 7.85 13.74
CA LYS A 77 2.27 7.50 15.16
C LYS A 77 1.99 6.01 15.39
N GLY A 78 2.93 5.32 16.06
CA GLY A 78 2.86 3.88 16.32
C GLY A 78 3.31 2.99 15.15
N VAL A 79 3.47 3.52 13.94
CA VAL A 79 4.10 2.79 12.83
C VAL A 79 5.59 2.63 13.12
N ARG A 80 6.09 1.39 13.12
CA ARG A 80 7.52 1.14 13.33
C ARG A 80 8.34 1.71 12.18
N PHE A 81 9.50 2.30 12.50
CA PHE A 81 10.39 2.97 11.55
C PHE A 81 9.75 4.14 10.80
N LYS A 82 8.81 4.85 11.43
CA LYS A 82 8.04 5.95 10.83
C LYS A 82 8.88 7.00 10.10
N TYR A 83 10.05 7.39 10.63
CA TYR A 83 10.92 8.38 9.98
C TYR A 83 11.45 7.89 8.63
N LYS A 84 11.91 6.63 8.57
CA LYS A 84 12.39 6.02 7.32
C LYS A 84 11.26 5.84 6.31
N LYS A 85 10.10 5.38 6.78
CA LYS A 85 8.90 5.17 5.96
C LYS A 85 8.31 6.47 5.42
N ALA A 86 8.31 7.55 6.19
CA ALA A 86 7.93 8.87 5.70
C ALA A 86 8.87 9.34 4.57
N GLY A 87 10.16 9.03 4.67
CA GLY A 87 11.11 9.22 3.57
C GLY A 87 10.71 8.46 2.31
N TYR A 88 10.35 7.18 2.44
CA TYR A 88 9.88 6.36 1.31
C TYR A 88 8.61 6.91 0.65
N ILE A 89 7.65 7.41 1.44
CA ILE A 89 6.44 8.05 0.92
C ILE A 89 6.80 9.25 0.04
N ILE A 90 7.68 10.14 0.53
CA ILE A 90 8.09 11.33 -0.21
C ILE A 90 8.84 10.98 -1.49
N GLU A 91 9.73 9.98 -1.44
CA GLU A 91 10.46 9.51 -2.60
C GLU A 91 9.51 8.90 -3.65
N ALA A 92 8.59 8.02 -3.23
CA ALA A 92 7.60 7.44 -4.12
C ALA A 92 6.70 8.52 -4.74
N ARG A 93 6.25 9.50 -3.94
CA ARG A 93 5.46 10.63 -4.44
C ARG A 93 6.19 11.41 -5.51
N LYS A 94 7.45 11.79 -5.26
CA LYS A 94 8.29 12.50 -6.25
C LYS A 94 8.45 11.70 -7.53
N PHE A 95 8.58 10.38 -7.41
CA PHE A 95 8.73 9.49 -8.56
C PHE A 95 7.45 9.46 -9.41
N PHE A 96 6.29 9.20 -8.81
CA PHE A 96 5.05 9.02 -9.57
C PHE A 96 4.40 10.33 -10.02
N MET A 97 4.51 11.42 -9.25
CA MET A 97 3.96 12.74 -9.65
C MET A 97 4.71 13.39 -10.81
N LYS A 98 5.99 13.05 -11.04
CA LYS A 98 6.79 13.59 -12.16
C LYS A 98 6.68 12.76 -13.44
N ASN A 99 6.02 11.61 -13.38
CA ASN A 99 5.93 10.63 -14.47
C ASN A 99 4.45 10.28 -14.71
N ASP A 100 4.22 9.16 -15.36
CA ASP A 100 2.93 8.58 -15.76
C ASP A 100 1.95 8.26 -14.59
N GLY A 101 2.21 8.67 -13.33
CA GLY A 101 1.47 8.13 -12.18
C GLY A 101 1.75 6.63 -11.98
N ILE A 102 1.21 6.04 -10.91
CA ILE A 102 1.44 4.63 -10.59
C ILE A 102 0.58 3.70 -11.45
N LYS A 103 -0.65 4.07 -11.76
CA LYS A 103 -1.59 3.28 -12.54
C LYS A 103 -1.08 3.04 -13.95
N GLN A 104 -0.80 4.13 -14.68
CA GLN A 104 -0.30 4.04 -16.04
C GLN A 104 1.08 3.38 -16.09
N ARG A 105 1.89 3.50 -15.02
CA ARG A 105 3.14 2.73 -14.91
C ARG A 105 2.87 1.24 -14.86
N LEU A 106 1.93 0.80 -14.02
CA LEU A 106 1.60 -0.62 -13.86
C LEU A 106 0.93 -1.20 -15.11
N ASP A 107 0.11 -0.42 -15.80
CA ASP A 107 -0.58 -0.82 -17.04
C ASP A 107 0.38 -1.08 -18.22
N LYS A 108 1.65 -0.67 -18.12
CA LYS A 108 2.67 -0.89 -19.15
C LYS A 108 3.30 -2.28 -19.10
N PHE A 109 3.14 -3.02 -17.99
CA PHE A 109 3.73 -4.34 -17.84
C PHE A 109 2.80 -5.41 -18.41
N ARG A 110 3.40 -6.49 -18.94
CA ARG A 110 2.64 -7.59 -19.53
C ARG A 110 1.84 -8.36 -18.48
N ASP A 111 2.43 -8.53 -17.30
CA ASP A 111 1.87 -9.34 -16.23
C ASP A 111 2.30 -8.85 -14.84
N ALA A 112 1.68 -9.41 -13.81
CA ALA A 112 1.94 -9.07 -12.41
C ALA A 112 3.36 -9.45 -11.95
N GLY A 113 4.02 -10.40 -12.61
CA GLY A 113 5.40 -10.79 -12.31
C GLY A 113 6.36 -9.69 -12.73
N GLU A 114 6.25 -9.22 -13.98
CA GLU A 114 7.05 -8.12 -14.50
C GLU A 114 6.84 -6.81 -13.70
N ALA A 115 5.59 -6.49 -13.38
CA ALA A 115 5.27 -5.34 -12.54
C ALA A 115 5.92 -5.45 -11.15
N ARG A 116 5.94 -6.64 -10.56
CA ARG A 116 6.55 -6.89 -9.24
C ARG A 116 8.06 -6.69 -9.28
N GLU A 117 8.74 -7.26 -10.27
CA GLU A 117 10.19 -7.09 -10.46
C GLU A 117 10.55 -5.62 -10.58
N TRP A 118 9.78 -4.87 -11.37
CA TRP A 118 10.01 -3.44 -11.52
C TRP A 118 9.80 -2.69 -10.20
N LEU A 119 8.71 -2.97 -9.45
CA LEU A 119 8.43 -2.32 -8.18
C LEU A 119 9.55 -2.54 -7.16
N VAL A 120 10.07 -3.77 -7.04
CA VAL A 120 11.17 -4.08 -6.11
C VAL A 120 12.44 -3.31 -6.46
N ASN A 121 12.75 -3.19 -7.74
CA ASN A 121 13.99 -2.53 -8.19
C ASN A 121 13.90 -1.00 -8.19
N ASN A 122 12.70 -0.42 -8.29
CA ASN A 122 12.52 1.01 -8.51
C ASN A 122 11.81 1.76 -7.36
N VAL A 123 11.08 1.06 -6.48
CA VAL A 123 10.36 1.69 -5.36
C VAL A 123 11.07 1.39 -4.05
N LYS A 124 11.75 2.39 -3.50
CA LYS A 124 12.49 2.24 -2.24
C LYS A 124 11.56 1.85 -1.09
N GLY A 125 11.98 0.82 -0.35
CA GLY A 125 11.19 0.27 0.76
C GLY A 125 10.20 -0.81 0.34
N MET A 126 10.03 -1.05 -0.95
CA MET A 126 9.29 -2.21 -1.47
C MET A 126 10.23 -3.41 -1.60
N GLY A 127 9.71 -4.60 -1.31
CA GLY A 127 10.40 -5.88 -1.49
C GLY A 127 9.39 -6.94 -1.95
N TYR A 128 9.82 -8.20 -2.03
CA TYR A 128 8.97 -9.30 -2.54
C TYR A 128 7.86 -9.80 -1.60
N LYS A 129 7.78 -9.28 -0.37
CA LYS A 129 6.97 -9.87 0.70
C LYS A 129 5.48 -9.88 0.39
#